data_AF-A0A1Y1MEJ7-F1
#
_entry.id   AF-A0A1Y1MEJ7-F1
#
_cell.length_a   1.000
_cell.length_b   1.000
_cell.length_c   1.000
_cell.angle_alpha   90.00
_cell.angle_beta   90.00
_cell.angle_gamma   90.00
#
_symmetry.space_group_name_H-M   'P 1'
#
loop_
_entity.id
_entity.type
_entity.pdbx_description
1 polymer ?
#
loop_
_entity_poly.entity_id
_entity_poly.type
_entity_poly.pdbx_seq_one_letter_code
_entity_poly.pdbx_strand_id
1 'polypeptide(L)'
;QPRKGKKVGVLHYNSNLVQQLKKEPVGDYIAKHLPMIVEPKPWRQLNEGGFLDSRTTFVRVKSGDVEQKLYTEAAIRTGDMTQVFKGLDVLGKTAWRINKNVLNVMMEAWNSGEEIANMPPLNP
;
A
#
# COMPACT_ATOMS: atom_id res chain seq x y z
N GLN A 1 15.60 -16.53 -19.89
CA GLN A 1 14.91 -17.64 -20.60
C GLN A 1 13.48 -17.22 -20.95
N PRO A 2 12.92 -17.65 -22.08
CA PRO A 2 11.52 -17.36 -22.42
C PRO A 2 10.59 -17.93 -21.36
N ARG A 3 9.65 -17.11 -20.85
CA ARG A 3 8.61 -17.57 -19.92
C ARG A 3 7.37 -17.93 -20.74
N LYS A 4 6.90 -19.19 -20.63
CA LYS A 4 5.74 -19.71 -21.39
C LYS A 4 5.85 -19.45 -22.91
N GLY A 5 7.04 -19.64 -23.48
CA GLY A 5 7.29 -19.44 -24.92
C GLY A 5 7.38 -17.98 -25.39
N LYS A 6 7.27 -16.99 -24.50
CA LYS A 6 7.40 -15.57 -24.83
C LYS A 6 8.69 -14.97 -24.25
N LYS A 7 9.38 -14.13 -25.03
CA LYS A 7 10.52 -13.33 -24.54
C LYS A 7 9.97 -12.21 -23.65
N VAL A 8 10.50 -12.10 -22.43
CA VAL A 8 10.14 -11.05 -21.47
C VAL A 8 11.43 -10.32 -21.08
N GLY A 9 11.45 -9.00 -21.25
CA GLY A 9 12.55 -8.16 -20.79
C GLY A 9 12.61 -8.13 -19.27
N VAL A 10 13.80 -8.30 -18.70
CA VAL A 10 14.02 -8.31 -17.25
C VAL A 10 15.24 -7.48 -16.92
N LEU A 11 15.12 -6.66 -15.88
CA LEU A 11 16.26 -5.96 -15.29
C LEU A 11 16.79 -6.83 -14.14
N HIS A 12 18.06 -7.21 -14.24
CA HIS A 12 18.74 -7.94 -13.17
C HIS A 12 19.62 -6.98 -12.39
N TYR A 13 19.51 -7.03 -11.06
CA TYR A 13 20.41 -6.31 -10.19
C TYR A 13 21.73 -7.07 -10.04
N ASN A 14 22.82 -6.34 -9.77
CA ASN A 14 24.08 -6.93 -9.38
C ASN A 14 23.90 -7.75 -8.09
N SER A 15 24.55 -8.92 -8.00
CA SER A 15 24.42 -9.84 -6.86
C SER A 15 24.75 -9.18 -5.52
N ASN A 16 25.73 -8.26 -5.47
CA ASN A 16 26.10 -7.56 -4.25
C ASN A 16 24.96 -6.63 -3.78
N LEU A 17 24.31 -5.94 -4.72
CA LEU A 17 23.15 -5.10 -4.41
C LEU A 17 21.97 -5.93 -3.91
N VAL A 18 21.73 -7.10 -4.50
CA VAL A 18 20.68 -8.03 -4.01
C VAL A 18 20.95 -8.44 -2.56
N GLN A 19 22.19 -8.78 -2.21
CA GLN A 19 22.55 -9.14 -0.84
C GLN A 19 22.38 -7.97 0.13
N GLN A 20 22.63 -6.74 -0.31
CA GLN A 20 22.39 -5.54 0.50
C GLN A 20 20.89 -5.28 0.70
N LEU A 21 20.07 -5.47 -0.33
CA LEU A 21 18.60 -5.30 -0.26
C LEU A 21 17.89 -6.37 0.58
N LYS A 22 18.51 -7.54 0.77
CA LYS A 22 18.00 -8.58 1.67
C LYS A 22 18.13 -8.23 3.15
N LYS A 23 18.98 -7.26 3.48
CA LYS A 23 19.14 -6.75 4.85
C LYS A 23 18.12 -5.64 5.10
N GLU A 24 17.97 -5.27 6.37
CA GLU A 24 17.03 -4.22 6.76
C GLU A 24 17.30 -2.92 5.97
N PRO A 25 16.32 -2.43 5.18
CA PRO A 25 16.51 -1.25 4.35
C PRO A 25 16.60 0.01 5.21
N VAL A 26 17.31 1.02 4.71
CA VAL A 26 17.32 2.35 5.35
C VAL A 26 15.91 2.94 5.29
N GLY A 27 15.40 3.42 6.42
CA GLY A 27 14.00 3.85 6.61
C GLY A 27 13.47 4.81 5.54
N ASP A 28 14.33 5.67 5.00
CA ASP A 28 13.99 6.67 3.99
C ASP A 28 13.54 6.07 2.65
N TYR A 29 13.85 4.80 2.38
CA TYR A 29 13.45 4.10 1.16
C TYR A 29 12.11 3.36 1.28
N ILE A 30 11.52 3.28 2.48
CA ILE A 30 10.50 2.27 2.78
C ILE A 30 9.07 2.70 2.40
N ALA A 31 8.72 3.99 2.35
CA ALA A 31 7.34 4.35 1.99
C ALA A 31 7.13 5.79 1.50
N LYS A 32 6.37 5.93 0.41
CA LYS A 32 5.80 7.22 -0.03
C LYS A 32 4.50 7.59 0.71
N HIS A 33 3.76 6.60 1.22
CA HIS A 33 2.45 6.77 1.85
C HIS A 33 2.36 5.92 3.11
N LEU A 34 2.81 6.46 4.24
CA LEU A 34 2.62 5.89 5.57
C LEU A 34 1.24 6.23 6.14
N PRO A 35 0.76 5.51 7.17
CA PRO A 35 -0.41 5.93 7.93
C PRO A 35 -0.25 7.37 8.44
N MET A 36 -1.30 8.17 8.32
CA MET A 36 -1.30 9.55 8.79
C MET A 36 -1.36 9.62 10.32
N ILE A 37 -0.68 10.59 10.89
CA ILE A 37 -0.72 10.91 12.33
C ILE A 37 -1.77 11.98 12.69
N VAL A 38 -2.57 12.39 11.69
CA VAL A 38 -3.65 13.37 11.79
C VAL A 38 -4.85 12.86 11.00
N GLU A 39 -6.03 13.45 11.22
CA GLU A 39 -7.24 13.09 10.50
C GLU A 39 -7.08 13.30 8.98
N PRO A 40 -7.49 12.33 8.14
CA PRO A 40 -7.45 12.50 6.69
C PRO A 40 -8.45 13.54 6.19
N LYS A 41 -8.21 14.08 4.99
CA LYS A 41 -9.18 14.93 4.29
C LYS A 41 -10.43 14.12 3.96
N PRO A 42 -11.64 14.67 4.17
CA PRO A 42 -12.87 14.02 3.76
C PRO A 42 -12.91 13.87 2.23
N TRP A 43 -13.49 12.77 1.75
CA TRP A 43 -13.67 12.51 0.33
C TRP A 43 -14.78 13.39 -0.25
N ARG A 44 -14.47 14.05 -1.36
CA ARG A 44 -15.39 14.98 -2.05
C ARG A 44 -15.39 14.83 -3.55
N GLN A 45 -14.26 14.44 -4.13
CA GLN A 45 -14.10 14.25 -5.57
C GLN A 45 -13.21 13.04 -5.83
N LEU A 46 -13.05 12.70 -7.12
CA LEU A 46 -12.22 11.58 -7.52
C LEU A 46 -10.78 11.69 -6.98
N ASN A 47 -10.20 12.89 -6.90
CA ASN A 47 -8.83 13.11 -6.42
C ASN A 47 -8.76 14.09 -5.24
N GLU A 48 -9.87 14.25 -4.50
CA GLU A 48 -9.97 15.12 -3.32
C GLU A 48 -10.45 14.29 -2.12
N GLY A 49 -9.51 13.97 -1.22
CA GLY A 49 -9.73 13.17 -0.02
C GLY A 49 -8.47 12.38 0.37
N GLY A 50 -8.47 11.79 1.56
CA GLY A 50 -7.34 11.01 2.06
C GLY A 50 -6.19 11.89 2.58
N PHE A 51 -5.03 11.85 1.91
CA PHE A 51 -3.84 12.59 2.36
C PHE A 51 -4.01 14.10 2.28
N LEU A 52 -3.24 14.83 3.11
CA LEU A 52 -3.27 16.29 3.12
C LEU A 52 -2.68 16.87 1.82
N ASP A 53 -1.45 16.48 1.47
CA ASP A 53 -0.74 17.08 0.33
C ASP A 53 -0.61 16.13 -0.86
N SER A 54 -0.50 14.83 -0.59
CA SER A 54 -0.40 13.82 -1.64
C SER A 54 -1.75 13.59 -2.32
N ARG A 55 -1.79 13.69 -3.66
CA ARG A 55 -3.00 13.35 -4.41
C ARG A 55 -3.18 11.84 -4.45
N THR A 56 -4.37 11.38 -4.10
CA THR A 56 -4.77 9.97 -4.22
C THR A 56 -6.15 9.90 -4.83
N THR A 57 -6.36 8.88 -5.66
CA THR A 57 -7.64 8.65 -6.33
C THR A 57 -8.56 7.85 -5.42
N PHE A 58 -9.82 8.28 -5.32
CA PHE A 58 -10.90 7.64 -4.58
C PHE A 58 -11.16 6.19 -5.03
N VAL A 59 -11.08 5.94 -6.34
CA VAL A 59 -11.14 4.59 -6.93
C VAL A 59 -9.75 4.17 -7.42
N ARG A 60 -9.31 2.98 -7.03
CA ARG A 60 -8.10 2.36 -7.61
C ARG A 60 -8.43 1.82 -9.00
N VAL A 61 -8.16 2.62 -10.02
CA VAL A 61 -8.40 2.27 -11.42
C VAL A 61 -7.28 1.37 -11.95
N LYS A 62 -7.65 0.34 -12.71
CA LYS A 62 -6.67 -0.55 -13.37
C LYS A 62 -5.90 0.22 -14.44
N SER A 63 -4.60 -0.02 -14.56
CA SER A 63 -3.78 0.61 -15.60
C SER A 63 -4.35 0.33 -17.00
N GLY A 64 -4.62 1.40 -17.75
CA GLY A 64 -5.20 1.34 -19.10
C GLY A 64 -6.73 1.31 -19.14
N ASP A 65 -7.43 1.27 -18.00
CA ASP A 65 -8.89 1.26 -17.95
C ASP A 65 -9.44 2.69 -17.86
N VAL A 66 -9.70 3.29 -19.02
CA VAL A 66 -10.19 4.67 -19.12
C VAL A 66 -11.67 4.77 -18.75
N GLU A 67 -12.46 3.76 -19.13
CA GLU A 67 -13.91 3.70 -18.89
C GLU A 67 -14.22 3.74 -17.40
N GLN A 68 -13.52 2.94 -16.58
CA GLN A 68 -13.74 2.92 -15.13
C GLN A 68 -13.57 4.31 -14.50
N LYS A 69 -12.58 5.07 -14.97
CA LYS A 69 -12.38 6.46 -14.52
C LYS A 69 -13.54 7.35 -14.95
N LEU A 70 -13.91 7.32 -16.23
CA LEU A 70 -14.96 8.19 -16.79
C LEU A 70 -16.33 7.96 -16.12
N TYR A 71 -16.73 6.69 -15.94
CA TYR A 71 -17.98 6.37 -15.25
C TYR A 71 -17.94 6.76 -13.78
N THR A 72 -16.79 6.63 -13.11
CA THR A 72 -16.65 7.11 -11.73
C THR A 72 -16.82 8.63 -11.65
N GLU A 73 -16.19 9.39 -12.54
CA GLU A 73 -16.35 10.85 -12.60
C GLU A 73 -17.79 11.27 -12.90
N ALA A 74 -18.47 10.54 -13.80
CA ALA A 74 -19.88 10.77 -14.10
C ALA A 74 -20.78 10.52 -12.88
N ALA A 75 -20.58 9.41 -12.16
CA ALA A 75 -21.35 9.06 -10.95
C ALA A 75 -21.09 10.03 -9.78
N ILE A 76 -19.86 10.57 -9.67
CA ILE A 76 -19.56 11.61 -8.69
C ILE A 76 -20.31 12.89 -9.04
N ARG A 77 -20.34 13.27 -10.33
CA ARG A 77 -21.02 14.49 -10.80
C ARG A 77 -22.54 14.42 -10.63
N THR A 78 -23.14 13.24 -10.78
CA THR A 78 -24.59 13.03 -10.51
C THR A 78 -24.91 12.95 -9.02
N GLY A 79 -23.91 12.83 -8.15
CA GLY A 79 -24.09 12.78 -6.70
C GLY A 79 -24.27 11.37 -6.14
N ASP A 80 -24.26 10.34 -6.98
CA ASP A 80 -24.52 8.94 -6.60
C ASP A 80 -23.47 8.39 -5.62
N MET A 81 -22.26 8.97 -5.63
CA MET A 81 -21.15 8.55 -4.77
C MET A 81 -21.15 9.19 -3.37
N THR A 82 -22.11 10.06 -3.05
CA THR A 82 -22.13 10.81 -1.77
C THR A 82 -22.13 9.89 -0.54
N GLN A 83 -22.92 8.81 -0.56
CA GLN A 83 -22.97 7.87 0.55
C GLN A 83 -21.66 7.09 0.68
N VAL A 84 -21.01 6.77 -0.43
CA VAL A 84 -19.74 6.04 -0.45
C VAL A 84 -18.62 6.92 0.11
N PHE A 85 -18.58 8.21 -0.21
CA PHE A 85 -17.65 9.16 0.40
C PHE A 85 -17.78 9.19 1.92
N LYS A 86 -19.01 9.33 2.43
CA LYS A 86 -19.26 9.31 3.89
C LYS A 86 -18.81 8.01 4.54
N GLY A 87 -19.06 6.86 3.87
CA GLY A 87 -18.59 5.56 4.33
C GLY A 87 -17.06 5.49 4.45
N LEU A 88 -16.34 5.95 3.42
CA LEU A 88 -14.87 5.99 3.46
C LEU A 88 -14.34 6.98 4.50
N ASP A 89 -15.00 8.11 4.71
CA ASP A 89 -14.62 9.07 5.74
C ASP A 89 -14.70 8.44 7.14
N VAL A 90 -15.76 7.68 7.43
CA VAL A 90 -15.89 6.96 8.71
C VAL A 90 -14.76 5.93 8.88
N LEU A 91 -14.45 5.16 7.84
CA LEU A 91 -13.36 4.20 7.87
C LEU A 91 -11.99 4.88 8.07
N GLY A 92 -11.74 5.98 7.35
CA GLY A 92 -10.48 6.71 7.40
C GLY A 92 -10.24 7.46 8.72
N LYS A 93 -11.31 7.91 9.38
CA LYS A 93 -11.24 8.59 10.68
C LYS A 93 -11.01 7.63 11.86
N THR A 94 -11.15 6.33 11.64
CA THR A 94 -10.93 5.34 12.69
C THR A 94 -9.44 5.31 13.07
N ALA A 95 -9.12 5.81 14.27
CA ALA A 95 -7.76 5.87 14.77
C ALA A 95 -7.24 4.48 15.16
N TRP A 96 -6.01 4.17 14.75
CA TRP A 96 -5.31 2.94 15.09
C TRP A 96 -4.16 3.20 16.05
N ARG A 97 -3.83 2.19 16.86
CA ARG A 97 -2.62 2.18 17.69
C ARG A 97 -1.94 0.82 17.61
N ILE A 98 -0.62 0.82 17.69
CA ILE A 98 0.18 -0.41 17.73
C ILE A 98 -0.08 -1.13 19.06
N ASN A 99 -0.36 -2.43 18.99
CA ASN A 99 -0.34 -3.29 20.17
C ASN A 99 1.11 -3.67 20.50
N LYS A 100 1.69 -3.01 21.51
CA LYS A 100 3.10 -3.19 21.90
C LYS A 100 3.41 -4.62 22.36
N ASN A 101 2.48 -5.28 23.04
CA ASN A 101 2.71 -6.64 23.55
C ASN A 101 2.84 -7.64 22.39
N VAL A 102 1.94 -7.54 21.39
CA VAL A 102 2.01 -8.37 20.18
C VAL A 102 3.25 -8.01 19.37
N LEU A 103 3.57 -6.72 19.21
CA LEU A 103 4.77 -6.31 18.51
C LEU A 103 6.03 -6.91 19.14
N ASN A 104 6.16 -6.91 20.47
CA ASN A 104 7.31 -7.48 21.16
C ASN A 104 7.47 -8.98 20.88
N VAL A 105 6.37 -9.76 20.93
CA VAL A 105 6.40 -11.19 20.59
C VAL A 105 6.80 -11.40 19.12
N MET A 106 6.27 -10.59 18.21
CA MET A 106 6.61 -10.67 16.79
C MET A 106 8.08 -10.30 16.52
N MET A 107 8.62 -9.32 17.25
CA MET A 107 10.05 -8.94 17.15
C MET A 107 10.96 -10.04 17.68
N GLU A 108 10.60 -10.69 18.80
CA GLU A 108 11.35 -11.83 19.33
C GLU A 108 11.37 -12.99 18.33
N ALA A 109 10.21 -13.36 17.79
CA ALA A 109 10.10 -14.38 16.75
C ALA A 109 10.93 -14.02 15.50
N TRP A 110 10.83 -12.77 15.02
CA TRP A 110 11.61 -12.30 13.87
C TRP A 110 13.13 -12.38 14.12
N ASN A 111 13.58 -11.95 15.29
CA ASN A 111 15.00 -11.92 15.64
C ASN A 111 15.60 -13.32 15.89
N SER A 112 14.77 -14.34 16.12
CA SER A 112 15.22 -15.74 16.20
C SER A 112 15.77 -16.25 14.86
N GLY A 113 15.24 -15.76 13.74
CA GLY A 113 15.56 -16.23 12.38
C GLY A 113 15.00 -17.61 12.04
N GLU A 114 14.23 -18.23 12.93
CA GLU A 114 13.61 -19.54 12.75
C GLU A 114 12.28 -19.44 11.99
N GLU A 115 11.84 -20.55 11.40
CA GLU A 115 10.50 -20.66 10.80
C GLU A 115 9.45 -20.72 11.90
N ILE A 116 8.67 -19.64 12.06
CA ILE A 116 7.63 -19.52 13.08
C ILE A 116 6.33 -19.04 12.44
N ALA A 117 5.27 -19.84 12.56
CA ALA A 117 3.96 -19.59 11.97
C ALA A 117 4.04 -19.29 10.47
N ASN A 118 3.83 -18.03 10.06
CA ASN A 118 3.92 -17.59 8.65
C ASN A 118 5.19 -16.77 8.35
N MET A 119 6.15 -16.70 9.29
CA MET A 119 7.46 -16.07 9.03
C MET A 119 8.39 -17.10 8.38
N PRO A 120 9.00 -16.79 7.22
CA PRO A 120 9.99 -17.66 6.61
C PRO A 120 11.30 -17.65 7.43
N PRO A 121 12.09 -18.73 7.38
CA PRO A 121 13.41 -18.74 8.01
C PRO A 121 14.34 -17.72 7.34
N LEU A 122 15.33 -17.22 8.09
CA LEU A 122 16.29 -16.23 7.58
C LEU A 122 17.14 -16.80 6.41
N ASN A 123 17.44 -18.09 6.47
CA ASN A 123 18.20 -18.82 5.45
C ASN A 123 17.39 -20.05 4.98
N PRO A 124 16.48 -19.88 4.00
CA PRO A 124 15.71 -20.98 3.42
C PRO A 124 16.55 -21.89 2.53
#